data_AF-A0A7Z8LEX7-F1
#
_entry.id   AF-A0A7Z8LEX7-F1
#
_cell.length_a   1.000
_cell.length_b   1.000
_cell.length_c   1.000
_cell.angle_alpha   90.00
_cell.angle_beta   90.00
_cell.angle_gamma   90.00
#
_symmetry.space_group_name_H-M   'P 1'
#
loop_
_entity.id
_entity.type
_entity.pdbx_description
1 polymer ?
#
loop_
_entity_poly.entity_id
_entity_poly.type
_entity_poly.pdbx_seq_one_letter_code
_entity_poly.pdbx_strand_id
1 'polypeptide(L)'
;MRSLCMPRNLLIVIFPLLIALLLAACGGGSRGSYELTETYLIIDISGGPDAASYPVSDSASAPADLNSDLYKTDRIVLRRIPAGTFMMGSPADELGRTPWEDNEDLHEVTLTQDFYMAVFQVTQAQWLNVMGGSNPSSNTGDTRPVERVSWDDARGGTWDGPDGGDPGSDTFIGRLAAKTGIAFDLPTDAQWEYAARAGTTTALNSGQNLTSTTGTCTNLNELGRYDGNRGYGEHAVVGSYTPNSWGLYDMHGNVGEWCLDWYEASLGTSAVTDPVGPASGSARVVRGGGWIDLAQICRTAFRIRGSPGGAGGILGFRPVSPGQPASSPEGDG
;
A
#
# COMPACT_ATOMS: atom_id res chain seq x y z
N MET A 1 -53.76 70.44 -58.27
CA MET A 1 -54.00 70.78 -56.85
C MET A 1 -54.63 69.58 -56.16
N ARG A 2 -54.01 69.11 -55.05
CA ARG A 2 -54.60 68.37 -53.90
C ARG A 2 -55.34 67.04 -54.19
N SER A 3 -55.34 66.01 -53.36
CA SER A 3 -54.61 65.62 -52.14
C SER A 3 -55.09 64.19 -51.78
N LEU A 4 -54.13 63.34 -51.41
CA LEU A 4 -54.14 62.19 -50.46
C LEU A 4 -55.47 61.69 -49.85
N CYS A 5 -55.64 60.36 -49.76
CA CYS A 5 -55.43 59.57 -48.52
C CYS A 5 -55.67 58.05 -48.73
N MET A 6 -54.72 57.19 -48.34
CA MET A 6 -54.98 55.85 -47.78
C MET A 6 -53.79 55.42 -46.88
N PRO A 7 -54.01 54.77 -45.71
CA PRO A 7 -52.96 54.46 -44.71
C PRO A 7 -52.28 53.10 -45.01
N ARG A 8 -50.94 52.94 -44.85
CA ARG A 8 -50.14 52.67 -43.61
C ARG A 8 -50.42 51.26 -43.03
N ASN A 9 -49.45 50.39 -42.70
CA ASN A 9 -48.02 50.51 -42.32
C ASN A 9 -47.34 49.12 -42.49
N LEU A 10 -46.13 49.01 -43.08
CA LEU A 10 -44.77 49.19 -42.51
C LEU A 10 -44.26 47.88 -41.83
N LEU A 11 -43.52 46.98 -42.49
CA LEU A 11 -42.07 46.97 -42.84
C LEU A 11 -41.13 47.13 -41.64
N ILE A 12 -40.15 46.22 -41.48
CA ILE A 12 -38.71 46.50 -41.24
C ILE A 12 -37.92 45.18 -41.25
N VAL A 13 -36.86 45.17 -42.07
CA VAL A 13 -35.79 44.16 -42.20
C VAL A 13 -34.50 44.81 -41.66
N ILE A 14 -33.70 44.12 -40.83
CA ILE A 14 -32.31 44.49 -40.52
C ILE A 14 -31.46 43.22 -40.22
N PHE A 15 -30.32 43.05 -40.90
CA PHE A 15 -29.11 42.26 -40.51
C PHE A 15 -28.10 43.25 -39.86
N PRO A 16 -27.17 42.91 -38.90
CA PRO A 16 -25.95 42.09 -39.15
C PRO A 16 -25.16 41.47 -37.92
N LEU A 17 -24.04 40.76 -38.22
CA LEU A 17 -22.74 40.50 -37.52
C LEU A 17 -22.54 39.93 -36.07
N LEU A 18 -21.75 38.83 -36.01
CA LEU A 18 -20.63 38.41 -35.10
C LEU A 18 -20.66 38.62 -33.56
N ILE A 19 -20.60 37.53 -32.76
CA ILE A 19 -19.84 37.39 -31.49
C ILE A 19 -19.44 35.91 -31.27
N ALA A 20 -18.16 35.65 -30.98
CA ALA A 20 -17.63 34.37 -30.49
C ALA A 20 -17.81 34.26 -28.97
N LEU A 21 -18.18 33.07 -28.47
CA LEU A 21 -18.07 32.73 -27.05
C LEU A 21 -17.58 31.29 -26.91
N LEU A 22 -16.35 31.13 -26.41
CA LEU A 22 -15.87 29.88 -25.82
C LEU A 22 -16.76 29.55 -24.61
N LEU A 23 -17.42 28.41 -24.62
CA LEU A 23 -17.94 27.78 -23.42
C LEU A 23 -17.01 26.62 -23.06
N ALA A 24 -16.23 26.82 -22.01
CA ALA A 24 -15.56 25.75 -21.30
C ALA A 24 -16.63 24.79 -20.76
N ALA A 25 -16.64 23.55 -21.27
CA ALA A 25 -17.40 22.48 -20.66
C ALA A 25 -16.65 22.02 -19.39
N CYS A 26 -17.02 22.59 -18.25
CA CYS A 26 -16.95 21.86 -16.98
C CYS A 26 -18.06 20.82 -17.01
N GLY A 27 -17.70 19.54 -17.14
CA GLY A 27 -18.62 18.41 -17.10
C GLY A 27 -17.83 17.18 -16.70
N GLY A 28 -18.15 16.63 -15.53
CA GLY A 28 -17.35 15.67 -14.79
C GLY A 28 -16.87 14.48 -15.62
N GLY A 29 -15.57 14.22 -15.53
CA GLY A 29 -15.03 12.93 -15.94
C GLY A 29 -15.66 11.84 -15.08
N SER A 30 -16.44 10.97 -15.72
CA SER A 30 -16.81 9.70 -15.11
C SER A 30 -15.52 8.97 -14.76
N ARG A 31 -15.25 8.78 -13.47
CA ARG A 31 -14.27 7.79 -13.00
C ARG A 31 -14.71 6.45 -13.59
N GLY A 32 -13.98 5.94 -14.58
CA GLY A 32 -14.22 4.60 -15.09
C GLY A 32 -14.10 3.62 -13.91
N SER A 33 -15.17 2.88 -13.63
CA SER A 33 -15.13 1.81 -12.64
C SER A 33 -14.32 0.67 -13.25
N TYR A 34 -13.05 0.56 -12.86
CA TYR A 34 -12.24 -0.61 -13.17
C TYR A 34 -12.76 -1.77 -12.32
N GLU A 35 -13.36 -2.78 -12.94
CA GLU A 35 -13.77 -4.01 -12.27
C GLU A 35 -12.52 -4.91 -12.11
N LEU A 36 -11.74 -4.66 -11.05
CA LEU A 36 -10.58 -5.46 -10.68
C LEU A 36 -11.05 -6.84 -10.18
N THR A 37 -11.04 -7.85 -11.05
CA THR A 37 -11.57 -9.19 -10.72
C THR A 37 -10.48 -10.23 -10.59
N GLU A 38 -9.31 -10.00 -11.20
CA GLU A 38 -8.27 -11.00 -11.32
C GLU A 38 -7.30 -11.05 -10.12
N THR A 39 -6.55 -12.15 -10.02
CA THR A 39 -5.65 -12.49 -8.91
C THR A 39 -4.50 -11.49 -8.73
N TYR A 40 -4.08 -10.82 -9.80
CA TYR A 40 -2.98 -9.84 -9.81
C TYR A 40 -3.39 -8.54 -10.49
N LEU A 41 -2.91 -7.42 -9.94
CA LEU A 41 -2.97 -6.08 -10.51
C LEU A 41 -1.56 -5.65 -10.90
N ILE A 42 -1.38 -5.08 -12.09
CA ILE A 42 -0.08 -4.68 -12.61
C ILE A 42 -0.18 -3.22 -13.09
N ILE A 43 0.61 -2.37 -12.45
CA ILE A 43 0.67 -0.93 -12.73
C ILE A 43 1.95 -0.64 -13.50
N ASP A 44 1.84 -0.04 -14.68
CA ASP A 44 2.96 0.45 -15.47
C ASP A 44 3.33 1.87 -15.05
N ILE A 45 4.46 1.99 -14.36
CA ILE A 45 5.01 3.27 -13.89
C ILE A 45 6.21 3.73 -14.73
N SER A 46 6.54 3.08 -15.85
CA SER A 46 7.73 3.40 -16.67
C SER A 46 7.65 4.77 -17.34
N GLY A 47 6.46 5.39 -17.35
CA GLY A 47 6.29 6.78 -17.80
C GLY A 47 6.91 7.82 -16.86
N GLY A 48 7.33 7.41 -15.66
CA GLY A 48 7.98 8.28 -14.68
C GLY A 48 7.03 9.29 -14.01
N PRO A 49 7.57 10.25 -13.24
CA PRO A 49 6.76 11.14 -12.39
C PRO A 49 5.93 12.15 -13.20
N ASP A 50 6.34 12.46 -14.44
CA ASP A 50 5.68 13.41 -15.32
C ASP A 50 4.58 12.78 -16.19
N ALA A 51 4.38 11.46 -16.10
CA ALA A 51 3.32 10.77 -16.85
C ALA A 51 1.94 11.31 -16.48
N ALA A 52 1.07 11.51 -17.48
CA ALA A 52 -0.32 11.95 -17.24
C ALA A 52 -1.15 10.88 -16.51
N SER A 53 -0.84 9.60 -16.74
CA SER A 53 -1.48 8.45 -16.10
C SER A 53 -0.55 7.24 -16.12
N TYR A 54 -0.77 6.29 -15.21
CA TYR A 54 -0.12 4.97 -15.21
C TYR A 54 -1.09 3.92 -15.74
N PRO A 55 -0.78 3.23 -16.85
CA PRO A 55 -1.59 2.13 -17.33
C PRO A 55 -1.74 1.04 -16.26
N VAL A 56 -2.94 0.50 -16.15
CA VAL A 56 -3.27 -0.58 -15.22
C VAL A 56 -3.79 -1.76 -16.03
N SER A 57 -3.31 -2.95 -15.69
CA SER A 57 -3.75 -4.23 -16.23
C SER A 57 -3.89 -5.25 -15.12
N ASP A 58 -4.58 -6.35 -15.38
CA ASP A 58 -4.80 -7.42 -14.41
C ASP A 58 -4.49 -8.80 -15.02
N SER A 59 -4.34 -9.82 -14.16
CA SER A 59 -3.98 -11.18 -14.59
C SER A 59 -4.40 -12.24 -13.58
N ALA A 60 -4.94 -13.34 -14.08
CA ALA A 60 -5.34 -14.50 -13.28
C ALA A 60 -4.15 -15.21 -12.60
N SER A 61 -2.96 -15.10 -13.19
CA SER A 61 -1.73 -15.73 -12.71
C SER A 61 -0.61 -14.70 -12.52
N ALA A 62 0.37 -15.03 -11.67
CA ALA A 62 1.58 -14.23 -11.56
C ALA A 62 2.26 -14.09 -12.94
N PRO A 63 2.88 -12.95 -13.24
CA PRO A 63 3.78 -12.85 -14.38
C PRO A 63 4.84 -13.97 -14.35
N ALA A 64 5.08 -14.62 -15.49
CA ALA A 64 5.97 -15.79 -15.56
C ALA A 64 7.40 -15.47 -15.09
N ASP A 65 7.84 -14.23 -15.27
CA ASP A 65 9.13 -13.69 -14.86
C ASP A 65 8.97 -12.62 -13.77
N LEU A 66 8.03 -12.77 -12.84
CA LEU A 66 7.75 -11.81 -11.75
C LEU A 66 9.00 -11.32 -10.99
N ASN A 67 10.07 -12.12 -10.96
CA ASN A 67 11.33 -11.77 -10.30
C ASN A 67 12.35 -11.03 -11.19
N SER A 68 12.00 -10.69 -12.44
CA SER A 68 12.82 -9.90 -13.35
C SER A 68 12.87 -8.43 -12.91
N ASP A 69 13.90 -7.71 -13.36
CA ASP A 69 14.09 -6.29 -13.02
C ASP A 69 12.89 -5.45 -13.47
N LEU A 70 12.23 -5.81 -14.58
CA LEU A 70 11.03 -5.12 -15.08
C LEU A 70 9.96 -4.96 -13.99
N TYR A 71 9.67 -6.03 -13.24
CA TYR A 71 8.65 -6.01 -12.17
C TYR A 71 9.16 -5.44 -10.84
N LYS A 72 10.44 -5.09 -10.79
CA LYS A 72 11.11 -4.47 -9.64
C LYS A 72 11.48 -3.02 -9.92
N THR A 73 11.34 -2.50 -11.14
CA THR A 73 11.63 -1.10 -11.48
C THR A 73 10.44 -0.38 -12.09
N ASP A 74 9.86 -0.97 -13.13
CA ASP A 74 8.95 -0.27 -14.05
C ASP A 74 7.49 -0.71 -13.86
N ARG A 75 7.27 -1.77 -13.07
CA ARG A 75 5.94 -2.24 -12.70
C ARG A 75 5.81 -2.31 -11.18
N ILE A 76 4.60 -2.04 -10.70
CA ILE A 76 4.18 -2.45 -9.36
C ILE A 76 3.15 -3.56 -9.54
N VAL A 77 3.44 -4.74 -8.98
CA VAL A 77 2.55 -5.89 -9.02
C VAL A 77 1.91 -6.06 -7.65
N LEU A 78 0.58 -6.14 -7.61
CA LEU A 78 -0.17 -6.45 -6.41
C LEU A 78 -0.88 -7.79 -6.54
N ARG A 79 -0.98 -8.51 -5.44
CA ARG A 79 -1.65 -9.79 -5.29
C ARG A 79 -2.96 -9.59 -4.52
N ARG A 80 -4.07 -10.13 -5.05
CA ARG A 80 -5.39 -10.15 -4.40
C ARG A 80 -5.43 -11.09 -3.18
N ILE A 81 -5.35 -10.54 -1.99
CA ILE A 81 -5.47 -11.26 -0.73
C ILE A 81 -6.96 -11.52 -0.44
N PRO A 82 -7.39 -12.78 -0.29
CA PRO A 82 -8.79 -13.11 -0.06
C PRO A 82 -9.24 -12.73 1.35
N ALA A 83 -10.47 -12.24 1.48
CA ALA A 83 -11.17 -12.07 2.75
C ALA A 83 -11.11 -13.34 3.58
N GLY A 84 -11.08 -13.20 4.91
CA GLY A 84 -11.01 -14.34 5.78
C GLY A 84 -10.74 -13.97 7.24
N THR A 85 -10.67 -15.01 8.05
CA THR A 85 -10.47 -14.90 9.49
C THR A 85 -9.16 -15.57 9.87
N PHE A 86 -8.39 -14.95 10.76
CA PHE A 86 -7.13 -15.50 11.26
C PHE A 86 -6.88 -15.13 12.72
N MET A 87 -5.90 -15.79 13.33
CA MET A 87 -5.40 -15.41 14.65
C MET A 87 -4.25 -14.40 14.48
N MET A 88 -4.48 -13.17 14.92
CA MET A 88 -3.47 -12.11 15.00
C MET A 88 -2.78 -12.16 16.36
N GLY A 89 -1.48 -11.85 16.40
CA GLY A 89 -0.64 -11.95 17.60
C GLY A 89 0.09 -13.29 17.69
N SER A 90 0.64 -13.62 18.86
CA SER A 90 1.46 -14.82 19.05
C SER A 90 1.07 -15.60 20.32
N PRO A 91 1.25 -16.93 20.35
CA PRO A 91 1.15 -17.70 21.60
C PRO A 91 2.11 -17.19 22.68
N ALA A 92 1.74 -17.33 23.95
CA ALA A 92 2.54 -16.83 25.08
C ALA A 92 3.94 -17.47 25.19
N ASP A 93 4.11 -18.67 24.65
CA ASP A 93 5.35 -19.44 24.63
C ASP A 93 6.10 -19.39 23.28
N GLU A 94 5.67 -18.55 22.33
CA GLU A 94 6.38 -18.38 21.06
C GLU A 94 7.79 -17.78 21.30
N LEU A 95 8.82 -18.48 20.80
CA LEU A 95 10.20 -18.02 20.95
C LEU A 95 10.40 -16.66 20.30
N GLY A 96 10.84 -15.68 21.10
CA GLY A 96 11.05 -14.30 20.67
C GLY A 96 9.89 -13.35 20.99
N ARG A 97 8.78 -13.84 21.57
CA ARG A 97 7.76 -13.00 22.19
C ARG A 97 8.31 -12.33 23.45
N THR A 98 8.03 -11.05 23.62
CA THR A 98 8.32 -10.29 24.85
C THR A 98 7.18 -10.48 25.86
N PRO A 99 7.42 -11.16 27.01
CA PRO A 99 6.33 -11.56 27.92
C PRO A 99 5.76 -10.41 28.78
N TRP A 100 6.33 -9.21 28.70
CA TRP A 100 5.88 -8.02 29.43
C TRP A 100 5.18 -7.00 28.54
N GLU A 101 4.93 -7.32 27.27
CA GLU A 101 4.18 -6.49 26.34
C GLU A 101 2.94 -7.26 25.85
N ASP A 102 1.78 -6.65 26.01
CA ASP A 102 0.48 -7.19 25.57
C ASP A 102 0.19 -6.79 24.10
N ASN A 103 1.24 -6.39 23.38
CA ASN A 103 1.17 -5.88 22.00
C ASN A 103 1.07 -6.99 20.96
N GLU A 104 1.17 -8.26 21.36
CA GLU A 104 1.03 -9.44 20.51
C GLU A 104 -0.02 -10.42 21.06
N ASP A 105 -0.99 -9.94 21.83
CA ASP A 105 -2.04 -10.79 22.38
C ASP A 105 -2.82 -11.49 21.28
N LEU A 106 -2.95 -12.81 21.44
CA LEU A 106 -3.55 -13.66 20.43
C LEU A 106 -5.07 -13.49 20.43
N HIS A 107 -5.63 -13.05 19.30
CA HIS A 107 -7.07 -12.83 19.14
C HIS A 107 -7.51 -13.06 17.69
N GLU A 108 -8.81 -13.27 17.51
CA GLU A 108 -9.39 -13.50 16.19
C GLU A 108 -9.64 -12.16 15.46
N VAL A 109 -9.22 -12.08 14.20
CA VAL A 109 -9.48 -10.95 13.32
C VAL A 109 -10.16 -11.47 12.06
N THR A 110 -11.28 -10.85 11.68
CA THR A 110 -11.94 -11.08 10.39
C THR A 110 -11.73 -9.89 9.47
N LEU A 111 -11.16 -10.13 8.29
CA LEU A 111 -11.12 -9.17 7.19
C LEU A 111 -12.25 -9.51 6.23
N THR A 112 -13.23 -8.61 6.09
CA THR A 112 -14.48 -8.93 5.39
C THR A 112 -14.40 -8.80 3.88
N GLN A 113 -13.40 -8.07 3.39
CA GLN A 113 -13.19 -7.80 1.97
C GLN A 113 -11.82 -8.30 1.52
N ASP A 114 -11.77 -8.71 0.26
CA ASP A 114 -10.51 -8.90 -0.43
C ASP A 114 -9.79 -7.55 -0.54
N PHE A 115 -8.46 -7.60 -0.62
CA PHE A 115 -7.64 -6.43 -0.91
C PHE A 115 -6.44 -6.82 -1.75
N TYR A 116 -5.88 -5.88 -2.49
CA TYR A 116 -4.63 -6.10 -3.21
C TYR A 116 -3.47 -5.63 -2.34
N MET A 117 -2.38 -6.40 -2.28
CA MET A 117 -1.13 -6.01 -1.62
C MET A 117 0.04 -6.15 -2.58
N ALA A 118 0.93 -5.14 -2.60
CA ALA A 118 2.14 -5.21 -3.41
C ALA A 118 2.99 -6.45 -3.04
N VAL A 119 3.39 -7.18 -4.08
CA VAL A 119 4.15 -8.44 -4.00
C VAL A 119 5.51 -8.23 -3.31
N PHE A 120 6.14 -7.10 -3.60
CA PHE A 120 7.42 -6.67 -3.03
C PHE A 120 7.22 -5.41 -2.19
N GLN A 121 8.19 -5.12 -1.32
CA GLN A 121 8.43 -3.76 -0.84
C GLN A 121 8.63 -2.82 -2.03
N VAL A 122 8.23 -1.55 -1.90
CA VAL A 122 8.49 -0.54 -2.94
C VAL A 122 9.99 -0.43 -3.13
N THR A 123 10.44 -0.50 -4.38
CA THR A 123 11.85 -0.40 -4.72
C THR A 123 12.29 1.04 -4.94
N GLN A 124 13.59 1.26 -4.98
CA GLN A 124 14.18 2.58 -5.24
C GLN A 124 13.84 3.11 -6.62
N ALA A 125 13.84 2.25 -7.65
CA ALA A 125 13.41 2.66 -8.98
C ALA A 125 11.91 2.96 -9.04
N GLN A 126 11.07 2.15 -8.39
CA GLN A 126 9.63 2.44 -8.30
C GLN A 126 9.35 3.76 -7.58
N TRP A 127 10.09 4.03 -6.49
CA TRP A 127 10.07 5.32 -5.80
C TRP A 127 10.36 6.47 -6.75
N LEU A 128 11.48 6.42 -7.47
CA LEU A 128 11.87 7.47 -8.42
C LEU A 128 10.87 7.64 -9.57
N ASN A 129 10.30 6.55 -10.07
CA ASN A 129 9.31 6.57 -11.13
C ASN A 129 7.98 7.21 -10.70
N VAL A 130 7.63 7.20 -9.41
CA VAL A 130 6.40 7.81 -8.87
C VAL A 130 6.64 9.21 -8.29
N MET A 131 7.70 9.37 -7.50
CA MET A 131 8.00 10.60 -6.75
C MET A 131 8.86 11.57 -7.55
N GLY A 132 9.68 11.08 -8.46
CA GLY A 132 10.77 11.85 -9.06
C GLY A 132 11.81 12.29 -8.04
N GLY A 133 12.53 13.36 -8.34
CA GLY A 133 13.46 14.00 -7.41
C GLY A 133 14.62 13.09 -7.00
N SER A 134 14.86 12.99 -5.69
CA SER A 134 15.98 12.24 -5.10
C SER A 134 15.54 10.91 -4.51
N ASN A 135 16.41 9.90 -4.62
CA ASN A 135 16.29 8.65 -3.88
C ASN A 135 16.74 8.89 -2.43
N PRO A 136 15.88 8.67 -1.42
CA PRO A 136 16.22 8.88 -0.02
C PRO A 136 17.15 7.80 0.55
N SER A 137 17.29 6.68 -0.15
CA SER A 137 17.99 5.48 0.32
C SER A 137 19.50 5.74 0.45
N SER A 138 20.05 5.35 1.59
CA SER A 138 21.48 5.28 1.88
C SER A 138 22.19 4.12 1.18
N ASN A 139 21.50 3.01 0.95
CA ASN A 139 22.06 1.84 0.31
C ASN A 139 21.46 1.68 -1.09
N THR A 140 22.19 2.11 -2.10
CA THR A 140 21.64 2.31 -3.45
C THR A 140 21.53 1.03 -4.26
N GLY A 141 20.43 0.90 -5.00
CA GLY A 141 20.21 -0.13 -6.00
C GLY A 141 18.76 -0.14 -6.45
N ASP A 142 18.53 -0.06 -7.76
CA ASP A 142 17.21 0.15 -8.35
C ASP A 142 16.16 -0.86 -7.89
N THR A 143 16.55 -2.13 -7.76
CA THR A 143 15.69 -3.26 -7.37
C THR A 143 15.74 -3.59 -5.88
N ARG A 144 16.44 -2.77 -5.09
CA ARG A 144 16.41 -2.86 -3.62
C ARG A 144 15.21 -2.08 -3.08
N PRO A 145 14.70 -2.42 -1.89
CA PRO A 145 13.65 -1.62 -1.28
C PRO A 145 14.12 -0.17 -1.09
N VAL A 146 13.20 0.76 -1.25
CA VAL A 146 13.42 2.13 -0.81
C VAL A 146 13.42 2.16 0.72
N GLU A 147 14.38 2.87 1.30
CA GLU A 147 14.48 3.08 2.74
C GLU A 147 14.81 4.53 3.07
N ARG A 148 14.73 4.88 4.37
CA ARG A 148 14.69 6.28 4.85
C ARG A 148 13.49 7.02 4.32
N VAL A 149 12.38 6.31 4.23
CA VAL A 149 11.07 6.87 3.90
C VAL A 149 10.27 6.94 5.19
N SER A 150 9.80 8.13 5.53
CA SER A 150 8.90 8.31 6.67
C SER A 150 7.48 7.88 6.31
N TRP A 151 6.63 7.66 7.31
CA TRP A 151 5.20 7.41 7.07
C TRP A 151 4.55 8.61 6.35
N ASP A 152 5.01 9.82 6.68
CA ASP A 152 4.55 11.07 6.05
C ASP A 152 4.94 11.15 4.56
N ASP A 153 6.11 10.63 4.18
CA ASP A 153 6.53 10.58 2.77
C ASP A 153 5.80 9.48 1.98
N ALA A 154 5.59 8.32 2.60
CA ALA A 154 4.91 7.19 1.96
C ALA A 154 3.43 7.49 1.75
N ARG A 155 2.75 7.97 2.80
CA ARG A 155 1.28 8.09 2.83
C ARG A 155 0.80 9.46 3.29
N GLY A 156 1.30 9.94 4.43
CA GLY A 156 0.95 11.24 4.98
C GLY A 156 -0.56 11.51 5.05
N GLY A 157 -0.95 12.76 4.81
CA GLY A 157 -2.34 13.19 4.84
C GLY A 157 -2.92 13.30 6.25
N THR A 158 -4.18 13.72 6.34
CA THR A 158 -4.94 13.64 7.60
C THR A 158 -5.27 12.18 7.87
N TRP A 159 -5.13 11.76 9.12
CA TRP A 159 -5.70 10.50 9.61
C TRP A 159 -6.62 10.87 10.77
N ASP A 160 -7.90 11.06 10.46
CA ASP A 160 -8.91 11.48 11.42
C ASP A 160 -9.56 10.28 12.14
N GLY A 161 -8.97 9.09 12.03
CA GLY A 161 -9.35 7.88 12.76
C GLY A 161 -9.83 6.73 11.86
N PRO A 162 -10.64 5.80 12.39
CA PRO A 162 -10.93 4.50 11.78
C PRO A 162 -11.67 4.56 10.43
N ASP A 163 -12.29 5.70 10.11
CA ASP A 163 -12.97 5.92 8.83
C ASP A 163 -12.02 6.38 7.70
N GLY A 164 -10.73 6.57 8.00
CA GLY A 164 -9.65 6.81 7.04
C GLY A 164 -9.67 8.19 6.37
N GLY A 165 -8.65 9.01 6.61
CA GLY A 165 -8.42 10.23 5.82
C GLY A 165 -7.64 9.92 4.54
N ASP A 166 -7.86 10.70 3.48
CA ASP A 166 -7.18 10.52 2.19
C ASP A 166 -5.65 10.65 2.34
N PRO A 167 -4.85 9.80 1.66
CA PRO A 167 -3.40 10.00 1.55
C PRO A 167 -3.07 11.40 1.02
N GLY A 168 -1.97 11.98 1.50
CA GLY A 168 -1.53 13.30 1.06
C GLY A 168 -1.21 13.30 -0.44
N SER A 169 -1.63 14.34 -1.16
CA SER A 169 -1.46 14.40 -2.64
C SER A 169 0.00 14.37 -3.12
N ASP A 170 0.94 14.76 -2.26
CA ASP A 170 2.36 14.82 -2.58
C ASP A 170 3.15 13.57 -2.16
N THR A 171 2.50 12.59 -1.53
CA THR A 171 3.13 11.34 -1.05
C THR A 171 3.15 10.27 -2.13
N PHE A 172 3.90 9.19 -1.91
CA PHE A 172 3.98 8.09 -2.87
C PHE A 172 2.59 7.50 -3.16
N ILE A 173 1.84 7.19 -2.11
CA ILE A 173 0.50 6.61 -2.22
C ILE A 173 -0.45 7.58 -2.93
N GLY A 174 -0.44 8.88 -2.57
CA GLY A 174 -1.30 9.88 -3.19
C GLY A 174 -1.03 10.08 -4.68
N ARG A 175 0.26 10.12 -5.07
CA ARG A 175 0.67 10.25 -6.48
C ARG A 175 0.32 8.99 -7.29
N LEU A 176 0.53 7.81 -6.72
CA LEU A 176 0.16 6.54 -7.36
C LEU A 176 -1.35 6.47 -7.60
N ALA A 177 -2.15 6.82 -6.59
CA ALA A 177 -3.60 6.85 -6.70
C ALA A 177 -4.10 7.85 -7.76
N ALA A 178 -3.53 9.07 -7.76
CA ALA A 178 -3.92 10.11 -8.71
C ALA A 178 -3.65 9.70 -10.18
N LYS A 179 -2.53 9.01 -10.45
CA LYS A 179 -2.13 8.63 -11.81
C LYS A 179 -2.78 7.34 -12.31
N THR A 180 -3.25 6.48 -11.42
CA THR A 180 -3.94 5.23 -11.78
C THR A 180 -5.47 5.38 -11.77
N GLY A 181 -6.01 6.33 -11.00
CA GLY A 181 -7.44 6.42 -10.72
C GLY A 181 -7.94 5.36 -9.74
N ILE A 182 -7.04 4.61 -9.09
CA ILE A 182 -7.34 3.55 -8.13
C ILE A 182 -6.99 4.05 -6.72
N ALA A 183 -7.78 3.70 -5.71
CA ALA A 183 -7.48 4.01 -4.32
C ALA A 183 -6.32 3.13 -3.82
N PHE A 184 -5.34 3.74 -3.16
CA PHE A 184 -4.24 3.05 -2.48
C PHE A 184 -4.10 3.56 -1.05
N ASP A 185 -3.57 2.72 -0.17
CA ASP A 185 -3.13 3.09 1.17
C ASP A 185 -1.95 2.20 1.62
N LEU A 186 -1.48 2.39 2.84
CA LEU A 186 -0.67 1.41 3.56
C LEU A 186 -1.57 0.30 4.12
N PRO A 187 -1.06 -0.95 4.28
CA PRO A 187 -1.84 -2.00 4.93
C PRO A 187 -2.18 -1.60 6.35
N THR A 188 -3.36 -2.00 6.83
CA THR A 188 -3.58 -2.04 8.27
C THR A 188 -2.63 -3.04 8.93
N ASP A 189 -2.41 -2.87 10.21
CA ASP A 189 -1.64 -3.77 11.06
C ASP A 189 -2.12 -5.23 10.91
N ALA A 190 -3.45 -5.42 10.89
CA ALA A 190 -4.08 -6.71 10.67
C ALA A 190 -3.94 -7.22 9.23
N GLN A 191 -4.13 -6.37 8.21
CA GLN A 191 -3.94 -6.75 6.81
C GLN A 191 -2.51 -7.22 6.56
N TRP A 192 -1.52 -6.53 7.12
CA TRP A 192 -0.11 -6.90 6.98
C TRP A 192 0.16 -8.28 7.59
N GLU A 193 -0.28 -8.53 8.83
CA GLU A 193 -0.02 -9.81 9.49
C GLU A 193 -0.75 -10.98 8.83
N TYR A 194 -2.01 -10.76 8.43
CA TYR A 194 -2.79 -11.75 7.69
C TYR A 194 -2.09 -12.14 6.39
N ALA A 195 -1.66 -11.14 5.62
CA ALA A 195 -0.91 -11.33 4.40
C ALA A 195 0.44 -12.00 4.63
N ALA A 196 1.17 -11.64 5.69
CA ALA A 196 2.45 -12.25 6.04
C ALA A 196 2.29 -13.74 6.35
N ARG A 197 1.30 -14.09 7.18
CA ARG A 197 0.98 -15.46 7.60
C ARG A 197 0.52 -16.34 6.45
N ALA A 198 -0.32 -15.81 5.56
CA ALA A 198 -0.87 -16.54 4.42
C ALA A 198 -1.40 -17.95 4.80
N GLY A 199 -2.11 -18.01 5.94
CA GLY A 199 -2.71 -19.22 6.49
C GLY A 199 -1.89 -19.96 7.54
N THR A 200 -0.65 -19.57 7.85
CA THR A 200 0.12 -20.17 8.95
C THR A 200 -0.17 -19.53 10.30
N THR A 201 0.07 -20.27 11.38
CA THR A 201 -0.14 -19.81 12.77
C THR A 201 1.15 -19.76 13.57
N THR A 202 2.29 -19.94 12.91
CA THR A 202 3.63 -19.95 13.53
C THR A 202 4.30 -18.59 13.44
N ALA A 203 5.47 -18.44 14.06
CA ALA A 203 6.25 -17.20 14.03
C ALA A 203 6.71 -16.80 12.61
N LEU A 204 6.88 -17.78 11.72
CA LEU A 204 7.30 -17.60 10.33
C LEU A 204 6.24 -18.13 9.35
N ASN A 205 6.18 -17.50 8.17
CA ASN A 205 5.26 -17.86 7.09
C ASN A 205 5.55 -19.22 6.42
N SER A 206 6.68 -19.85 6.76
CA SER A 206 7.04 -21.21 6.34
C SER A 206 6.31 -22.31 7.13
N GLY A 207 5.50 -21.94 8.13
CA GLY A 207 4.91 -22.90 9.07
C GLY A 207 5.89 -23.35 10.16
N GLN A 208 7.00 -22.63 10.35
CA GLN A 208 8.02 -22.93 11.35
C GLN A 208 8.14 -21.79 12.38
N ASN A 209 8.70 -22.12 13.55
CA ASN A 209 9.08 -21.14 14.56
C ASN A 209 10.57 -20.79 14.44
N LEU A 210 10.99 -19.71 15.11
CA LEU A 210 12.41 -19.38 15.22
C LEU A 210 13.18 -20.51 15.89
N THR A 211 14.43 -20.72 15.46
CA THR A 211 15.39 -21.61 16.14
C THR A 211 16.35 -20.84 17.03
N SER A 212 16.45 -19.52 16.83
CA SER A 212 17.24 -18.60 17.65
C SER A 212 16.65 -17.20 17.55
N THR A 213 16.72 -16.43 18.64
CA THR A 213 16.37 -15.01 18.65
C THR A 213 17.57 -14.11 18.36
N THR A 214 18.80 -14.62 18.53
CA THR A 214 20.05 -13.89 18.31
C THR A 214 21.00 -14.66 17.38
N GLY A 215 21.86 -13.95 16.66
CA GLY A 215 22.71 -14.57 15.64
C GLY A 215 21.89 -15.28 14.57
N THR A 216 22.41 -16.38 14.03
CA THR A 216 21.77 -17.09 12.91
C THR A 216 20.59 -17.95 13.38
N CYS A 217 19.40 -17.67 12.85
CA CYS A 217 18.21 -18.48 12.88
C CYS A 217 18.05 -19.23 11.54
N THR A 218 18.19 -20.56 11.56
CA THR A 218 18.17 -21.40 10.36
C THR A 218 16.85 -21.28 9.60
N ASN A 219 15.72 -21.31 10.31
CA ASN A 219 14.39 -21.25 9.69
C ASN A 219 14.07 -19.89 9.06
N LEU A 220 14.76 -18.82 9.47
CA LEU A 220 14.59 -17.47 8.92
C LEU A 220 15.48 -17.22 7.68
N ASN A 221 16.60 -17.94 7.54
CA ASN A 221 17.57 -17.71 6.47
C ASN A 221 17.01 -17.86 5.06
N GLU A 222 15.98 -18.70 4.88
CA GLU A 222 15.34 -18.92 3.59
C GLU A 222 14.23 -17.90 3.28
N LEU A 223 13.81 -17.12 4.28
CA LEU A 223 12.62 -16.27 4.24
C LEU A 223 12.94 -14.78 4.18
N GLY A 224 14.12 -14.37 4.63
CA GLY A 224 14.51 -12.97 4.50
C GLY A 224 15.88 -12.60 5.05
N ARG A 225 16.17 -11.31 4.91
CA ARG A 225 17.44 -10.68 5.28
C ARG A 225 17.31 -10.04 6.67
N TYR A 226 18.15 -10.46 7.60
CA TYR A 226 18.18 -9.97 8.99
C TYR A 226 19.61 -10.00 9.54
N ASP A 227 19.82 -9.55 10.77
CA ASP A 227 21.17 -9.41 11.36
C ASP A 227 22.00 -10.71 11.28
N GLY A 228 21.37 -11.85 11.54
CA GLY A 228 22.04 -13.16 11.62
C GLY A 228 22.52 -13.75 10.30
N ASN A 229 22.11 -13.19 9.15
CA ASN A 229 22.57 -13.61 7.82
C ASN A 229 23.08 -12.46 6.96
N ARG A 230 23.21 -11.23 7.51
CA ARG A 230 23.62 -10.06 6.71
C ARG A 230 25.06 -10.10 6.22
N GLY A 231 25.95 -10.84 6.88
CA GLY A 231 27.39 -10.77 6.60
C GLY A 231 27.95 -9.36 6.83
N TYR A 232 28.69 -8.81 5.85
CA TYR A 232 29.32 -7.48 5.91
C TYR A 232 28.51 -6.33 5.28
N GLY A 233 27.27 -6.53 4.81
CA GLY A 233 26.57 -5.42 4.15
C GLY A 233 25.06 -5.61 3.94
N GLU A 234 24.38 -4.45 3.92
CA GLU A 234 23.23 -4.09 3.09
C GLU A 234 21.95 -4.98 3.09
N HIS A 235 20.79 -4.34 2.92
CA HIS A 235 19.53 -5.01 2.61
C HIS A 235 19.57 -5.62 1.19
N ALA A 236 18.84 -6.69 0.94
CA ALA A 236 18.87 -7.43 -0.33
C ALA A 236 18.06 -6.75 -1.44
N VAL A 237 18.22 -7.25 -2.67
CA VAL A 237 17.26 -7.00 -3.76
C VAL A 237 15.92 -7.63 -3.38
N VAL A 238 14.80 -6.96 -3.65
CA VAL A 238 13.47 -7.53 -3.34
C VAL A 238 13.27 -8.85 -4.09
N GLY A 239 12.59 -9.79 -3.46
CA GLY A 239 12.33 -11.11 -4.04
C GLY A 239 13.52 -12.07 -4.02
N SER A 240 14.57 -11.78 -3.23
CA SER A 240 15.74 -12.66 -3.11
C SER A 240 15.48 -13.92 -2.26
N TYR A 241 14.43 -13.91 -1.45
CA TYR A 241 14.08 -14.98 -0.52
C TYR A 241 12.79 -15.69 -0.93
N THR A 242 12.48 -16.79 -0.27
CA THR A 242 11.28 -17.60 -0.56
C THR A 242 10.02 -16.80 -0.23
N PRO A 243 9.05 -16.68 -1.15
CA PRO A 243 7.79 -16.03 -0.86
C PRO A 243 6.91 -16.91 0.04
N ASN A 244 5.90 -16.32 0.66
CA ASN A 244 4.86 -17.10 1.33
C ASN A 244 3.92 -17.82 0.34
N SER A 245 2.97 -18.58 0.88
CA SER A 245 1.98 -19.36 0.10
C SER A 245 1.08 -18.52 -0.81
N TRP A 246 1.02 -17.20 -0.61
CA TRP A 246 0.29 -16.27 -1.47
C TRP A 246 1.17 -15.56 -2.49
N GLY A 247 2.48 -15.81 -2.49
CA GLY A 247 3.44 -15.21 -3.41
C GLY A 247 3.93 -13.83 -2.99
N LEU A 248 3.81 -13.46 -1.71
CA LEU A 248 4.39 -12.23 -1.17
C LEU A 248 5.81 -12.49 -0.69
N TYR A 249 6.72 -11.59 -1.07
CA TYR A 249 8.14 -11.69 -0.76
C TYR A 249 8.54 -10.76 0.37
N ASP A 250 9.67 -11.08 1.02
CA ASP A 250 10.34 -10.21 1.99
C ASP A 250 9.47 -9.82 3.20
N MET A 251 8.51 -10.68 3.58
CA MET A 251 7.67 -10.47 4.77
C MET A 251 8.44 -10.66 6.10
N HIS A 252 9.72 -11.06 6.03
CA HIS A 252 10.57 -11.39 7.17
C HIS A 252 11.96 -10.74 7.07
N GLY A 253 12.02 -9.42 7.26
CA GLY A 253 13.26 -8.66 7.20
C GLY A 253 13.36 -7.78 5.96
N ASN A 254 14.60 -7.57 5.50
CA ASN A 254 14.97 -6.59 4.48
C ASN A 254 14.81 -5.15 5.00
N VAL A 255 13.59 -4.61 4.99
CA VAL A 255 13.25 -3.33 5.64
C VAL A 255 11.93 -3.50 6.39
N GLY A 256 11.81 -2.84 7.53
CA GLY A 256 10.53 -2.75 8.24
C GLY A 256 9.54 -1.94 7.41
N GLU A 257 8.27 -2.32 7.49
CA GLU A 257 7.23 -1.79 6.61
C GLU A 257 6.19 -0.99 7.40
N TRP A 258 6.00 0.27 7.02
CA TRP A 258 4.96 1.12 7.59
C TRP A 258 3.57 0.53 7.38
N CYS A 259 2.78 0.49 8.45
CA CYS A 259 1.36 0.22 8.42
C CYS A 259 0.55 1.51 8.65
N LEU A 260 -0.74 1.43 8.38
CA LEU A 260 -1.69 2.53 8.51
C LEU A 260 -1.89 2.94 9.98
N ASP A 261 -1.98 1.94 10.85
CA ASP A 261 -2.44 2.06 12.23
C ASP A 261 -1.52 2.93 13.08
N TRP A 262 -2.15 3.70 13.96
CA TRP A 262 -1.47 4.18 15.16
C TRP A 262 -1.13 2.98 16.05
N TYR A 263 0.04 3.02 16.68
CA TYR A 263 0.49 1.96 17.58
C TYR A 263 -0.28 2.01 18.91
N GLU A 264 -0.85 0.88 19.30
CA GLU A 264 -1.40 0.64 20.63
C GLU A 264 -0.61 -0.44 21.39
N ALA A 265 -0.49 -0.25 22.70
CA ALA A 265 0.31 -1.12 23.56
C ALA A 265 -0.35 -2.48 23.85
N SER A 266 -1.66 -2.60 23.68
CA SER A 266 -2.41 -3.85 23.84
C SER A 266 -3.41 -4.00 22.73
N LEU A 267 -3.41 -5.16 22.06
CA LEU A 267 -4.40 -5.50 21.04
C LEU A 267 -5.70 -6.05 21.65
N GLY A 268 -5.66 -6.45 22.93
CA GLY A 268 -6.73 -7.19 23.57
C GLY A 268 -6.85 -8.63 23.07
N THR A 269 -7.86 -9.34 23.59
CA THR A 269 -8.10 -10.77 23.31
C THR A 269 -9.46 -11.03 22.66
N SER A 270 -10.25 -9.98 22.43
CA SER A 270 -11.59 -10.10 21.84
C SER A 270 -11.51 -10.22 20.32
N ALA A 271 -12.46 -10.94 19.73
CA ALA A 271 -12.58 -11.00 18.28
C ALA A 271 -12.96 -9.61 17.72
N VAL A 272 -12.33 -9.22 16.60
CA VAL A 272 -12.58 -7.94 15.93
C VAL A 272 -12.79 -8.15 14.42
N THR A 273 -13.42 -7.18 13.77
CA THR A 273 -13.71 -7.18 12.34
C THR A 273 -13.17 -5.91 11.71
N ASP A 274 -12.39 -6.06 10.64
CA ASP A 274 -11.73 -4.97 9.91
C ASP A 274 -11.04 -3.93 10.82
N PRO A 275 -10.17 -4.35 11.77
CA PRO A 275 -9.51 -3.39 12.67
C PRO A 275 -8.54 -2.48 11.93
N VAL A 276 -8.54 -1.21 12.35
CA VAL A 276 -7.77 -0.08 11.77
C VAL A 276 -6.99 0.70 12.84
N GLY A 277 -6.84 0.09 14.02
CA GLY A 277 -6.14 0.65 15.17
C GLY A 277 -6.88 1.82 15.84
N PRO A 278 -6.25 2.47 16.83
CA PRO A 278 -6.84 3.60 17.54
C PRO A 278 -6.91 4.86 16.66
N ALA A 279 -7.86 5.74 16.97
CA ALA A 279 -8.09 6.96 16.18
C ALA A 279 -6.90 7.95 16.21
N SER A 280 -6.08 7.92 17.26
CA SER A 280 -4.93 8.81 17.45
C SER A 280 -3.78 8.09 18.17
N GLY A 281 -2.55 8.54 17.93
CA GLY A 281 -1.37 8.02 18.60
C GLY A 281 -0.14 8.90 18.41
N SER A 282 0.99 8.48 18.98
CA SER A 282 2.28 9.18 18.85
C SER A 282 3.29 8.45 17.97
N ALA A 283 2.99 7.20 17.59
CA ALA A 283 3.82 6.36 16.74
C ALA A 283 2.92 5.48 15.87
N ARG A 284 3.33 5.21 14.64
CA ARG A 284 2.68 4.27 13.71
C ARG A 284 3.26 2.87 13.89
N VAL A 285 2.50 1.87 13.48
CA VAL A 285 2.97 0.48 13.47
C VAL A 285 3.94 0.28 12.30
N VAL A 286 5.02 -0.47 12.57
CA VAL A 286 5.97 -0.99 11.58
C VAL A 286 6.07 -2.51 11.78
N ARG A 287 6.11 -3.25 10.67
CA ARG A 287 6.10 -4.72 10.66
C ARG A 287 7.31 -5.32 9.94
N GLY A 288 7.54 -6.62 10.14
CA GLY A 288 8.47 -7.45 9.36
C GLY A 288 9.94 -7.38 9.75
N GLY A 289 10.37 -6.31 10.42
CA GLY A 289 11.77 -6.10 10.81
C GLY A 289 12.69 -5.81 9.61
N GLY A 290 13.94 -5.47 9.89
CA GLY A 290 14.93 -5.08 8.87
C GLY A 290 16.20 -5.92 8.86
N TRP A 291 17.06 -5.65 7.88
CA TRP A 291 18.33 -6.34 7.65
C TRP A 291 19.36 -6.24 8.78
N ILE A 292 19.18 -5.30 9.71
CA ILE A 292 20.03 -5.16 10.93
C ILE A 292 19.34 -5.64 12.20
N ASP A 293 18.09 -6.09 12.09
CA ASP A 293 17.30 -6.48 13.23
C ASP A 293 17.53 -7.96 13.59
N LEU A 294 17.37 -8.25 14.88
CA LEU A 294 17.43 -9.60 15.40
C LEU A 294 16.27 -10.45 14.87
N ALA A 295 16.47 -11.76 14.78
CA ALA A 295 15.48 -12.70 14.24
C ALA A 295 14.10 -12.58 14.91
N GLN A 296 14.06 -12.24 16.21
CA GLN A 296 12.80 -12.05 16.95
C GLN A 296 11.94 -10.89 16.40
N ILE A 297 12.56 -9.87 15.82
CA ILE A 297 11.88 -8.68 15.29
C ILE A 297 11.26 -9.00 13.91
N CYS A 298 11.76 -10.03 13.24
CA CYS A 298 11.27 -10.49 11.95
C CYS A 298 10.11 -11.50 12.04
N ARG A 299 9.58 -11.80 13.24
CA ARG A 299 8.40 -12.67 13.38
C ARG A 299 7.17 -11.99 12.78
N THR A 300 6.20 -12.78 12.28
CA THR A 300 4.95 -12.25 11.75
C THR A 300 4.22 -11.37 12.78
N ALA A 301 4.22 -11.76 14.06
CA ALA A 301 3.50 -11.07 15.13
C ALA A 301 4.26 -9.87 15.72
N PHE A 302 5.56 -9.73 15.48
CA PHE A 302 6.34 -8.65 16.12
C PHE A 302 5.90 -7.29 15.58
N ARG A 303 5.67 -6.34 16.49
CA ARG A 303 5.24 -4.97 16.17
C ARG A 303 6.28 -3.96 16.63
N ILE A 304 6.73 -3.12 15.70
CA ILE A 304 7.64 -2.01 15.97
C ILE A 304 6.81 -0.72 16.03
N ARG A 305 7.23 0.23 16.86
CA ARG A 305 6.69 1.59 16.90
C ARG A 305 7.64 2.55 16.19
N GLY A 306 7.13 3.31 15.22
CA GLY A 306 7.89 4.33 14.50
C GLY A 306 7.24 5.70 14.58
N SER A 307 8.03 6.75 14.80
CA SER A 307 7.52 8.13 14.68
C SER A 307 7.11 8.39 13.22
N PRO A 308 5.93 8.97 12.94
CA PRO A 308 5.45 9.12 11.56
C PRO A 308 6.39 9.94 10.67
N GLY A 309 7.04 10.97 11.21
CA GLY A 309 8.07 11.77 10.50
C GLY A 309 9.48 11.19 10.58
N GLY A 310 9.67 9.99 11.16
CA GLY A 310 10.96 9.34 11.29
C GLY A 310 11.32 8.54 10.04
N ALA A 311 12.53 8.73 9.52
CA ALA A 311 13.03 8.09 8.30
C ALA A 311 14.30 7.25 8.58
N GLY A 312 14.17 6.21 9.42
CA GLY A 312 15.28 5.32 9.77
C GLY A 312 15.80 4.52 8.56
N GLY A 313 17.09 4.12 8.58
CA GLY A 313 17.76 3.41 7.48
C GLY A 313 17.32 1.96 7.23
N ILE A 314 16.18 1.59 7.79
CA ILE A 314 15.53 0.28 7.67
C ILE A 314 14.03 0.41 7.50
N LEU A 315 13.50 1.62 7.25
CA LEU A 315 12.05 1.86 7.13
C LEU A 315 11.70 2.09 5.67
N GLY A 316 10.89 1.17 5.13
CA GLY A 316 10.25 1.23 3.83
C GLY A 316 8.75 0.94 3.98
N PHE A 317 8.11 0.48 2.92
CA PHE A 317 6.69 0.17 2.91
C PHE A 317 6.29 -0.67 1.70
N ARG A 318 5.07 -1.20 1.73
CA ARG A 318 4.38 -1.77 0.56
C ARG A 318 2.93 -1.26 0.49
N PRO A 319 2.43 -0.83 -0.68
CA PRO A 319 1.04 -0.38 -0.82
C PRO A 319 0.02 -1.51 -0.78
N VAL A 320 -1.19 -1.16 -0.37
CA VAL A 320 -2.41 -1.94 -0.61
C VAL A 320 -3.43 -1.12 -1.40
N SER A 321 -4.40 -1.80 -1.99
CA SER A 321 -5.60 -1.22 -2.60
C SER A 321 -6.83 -2.02 -2.19
N PRO A 322 -7.99 -1.39 -1.91
CA PRO A 322 -9.23 -2.12 -1.66
C PRO A 322 -9.58 -3.03 -2.84
N GLY A 323 -10.06 -4.25 -2.57
CA GLY A 323 -10.43 -5.24 -3.58
C GLY A 323 -11.77 -4.96 -4.29
N GLN A 324 -12.13 -3.68 -4.46
CA GLN A 324 -13.41 -3.04 -4.82
C GLN A 324 -13.93 -2.17 -3.64
N PRO A 325 -14.49 -0.97 -3.87
CA PRO A 325 -15.38 -0.36 -2.89
C PRO A 325 -16.63 -1.25 -2.78
N ALA A 326 -17.10 -1.51 -1.55
CA ALA A 326 -18.41 -2.12 -1.35
C ALA A 326 -19.42 -1.41 -2.25
N SER A 327 -20.11 -2.14 -3.13
CA SER A 327 -21.21 -1.60 -3.90
C SER A 327 -22.10 -0.83 -2.94
N SER A 328 -22.23 0.49 -3.11
CA SER A 328 -23.17 1.26 -2.32
C SER A 328 -24.52 0.57 -2.43
N PRO A 329 -25.27 0.35 -1.33
CA PRO A 329 -26.61 -0.20 -1.45
C PRO A 329 -27.36 0.72 -2.41
N GLU A 330 -27.78 0.17 -3.56
CA GLU A 330 -28.66 0.88 -4.48
C GLU A 330 -29.82 1.38 -3.63
N GLY A 331 -29.99 2.71 -3.62
CA GLY A 331 -31.12 3.32 -2.94
C GLY A 331 -32.39 2.81 -3.61
N ASP A 332 -33.09 1.91 -2.92
CA ASP A 332 -34.49 1.64 -3.22
C ASP A 332 -35.25 2.98 -3.08
N GLY A 333 -35.91 3.34 -4.18
CA GLY A 333 -36.58 4.63 -4.38
C GLY A 333 -37.88 4.83 -3.61
#